data_AF-A0A0C2VF11-F1
#
_entry.id   AF-A0A0C2VF11-F1
#
_cell.length_a   1.000
_cell.length_b   1.000
_cell.length_c   1.000
_cell.angle_alpha   90.00
_cell.angle_beta   90.00
_cell.angle_gamma   90.00
#
_symmetry.space_group_name_H-M   'P 1'
#
loop_
_entity.id
_entity.type
_entity.pdbx_description
1 polymer ?
#
loop_
_entity_poly.entity_id
_entity_poly.type
_entity_poly.pdbx_seq_one_letter_code
_entity_poly.pdbx_strand_id
1 'polypeptide(L)' 'MVVQVFREGVTVPGYVTTISAVLFIGGLHLFSLGVIGEYIGRIYYEAKQRPLYLVQETSVTKRVSE' A
#
# COMPACT_ATOMS: atom_id res chain seq x y z
N MET A 1 -18.53 -7.12 -20.00
CA MET A 1 -18.04 -5.96 -20.77
C MET A 1 -17.03 -6.38 -21.83
N VAL A 2 -15.73 -6.46 -21.54
CA VAL A 2 -14.70 -6.74 -22.57
C VAL A 2 -14.89 -8.12 -23.20
N VAL A 3 -15.08 -9.16 -22.38
CA VAL A 3 -15.30 -10.54 -22.86
C VAL A 3 -16.55 -10.68 -23.74
N GLN A 4 -17.60 -9.88 -23.48
CA GLN A 4 -18.82 -9.89 -24.30
C GLN A 4 -18.56 -9.24 -25.66
N VAL A 5 -17.84 -8.13 -25.72
CA VAL A 5 -17.46 -7.48 -26.99
C VAL A 5 -16.65 -8.42 -27.88
N PHE A 6 -15.76 -9.24 -27.29
CA PHE A 6 -15.00 -10.22 -28.06
C PHE A 6 -15.85 -11.39 -28.60
N ARG A 7 -16.99 -11.71 -27.98
CA ARG A 7 -17.86 -12.83 -28.40
C ARG A 7 -19.02 -12.39 -29.30
N GLU A 8 -19.62 -11.24 -29.03
CA GLU A 8 -20.85 -10.77 -29.67
C GLU A 8 -20.63 -9.53 -30.57
N GLY A 9 -19.42 -8.96 -30.57
CA GLY A 9 -19.08 -7.75 -31.31
C GLY A 9 -19.40 -6.46 -30.55
N VAL A 10 -19.17 -5.32 -31.19
CA VAL A 10 -19.36 -3.99 -30.58
C VAL A 10 -20.81 -3.55 -30.74
N THR A 11 -21.58 -3.55 -29.64
CA THR A 11 -22.97 -3.05 -29.64
C THR A 11 -23.05 -1.53 -29.60
N VAL A 12 -22.15 -0.88 -28.82
CA VAL A 12 -22.05 0.59 -28.72
C VAL A 12 -20.58 0.99 -28.86
N PRO A 13 -20.20 1.68 -29.94
CA PRO A 13 -18.82 2.09 -30.15
C PRO A 13 -18.36 3.05 -29.06
N GLY A 14 -17.13 2.85 -28.57
CA GLY A 14 -16.49 3.73 -27.59
C GLY A 14 -16.84 3.49 -26.12
N TYR A 15 -17.97 2.86 -25.80
CA TYR A 15 -18.39 2.64 -24.40
C TYR A 15 -17.41 1.74 -23.65
N VAL A 16 -17.13 0.56 -24.22
CA VAL A 16 -16.29 -0.45 -23.57
C VAL A 16 -14.83 -0.01 -23.50
N THR A 17 -14.31 0.62 -24.55
CA THR A 17 -12.92 1.11 -24.58
C THR A 17 -12.70 2.23 -23.56
N THR A 18 -13.65 3.15 -23.42
CA THR A 18 -13.55 4.27 -22.46
C THR A 18 -13.59 3.76 -21.03
N ILE A 19 -14.55 2.90 -20.69
CA ILE A 19 -14.66 2.34 -19.33
C ILE A 19 -13.43 1.49 -19.00
N SER A 20 -12.94 0.68 -19.93
CA SER A 20 -11.72 -0.10 -19.73
C SER A 20 -10.50 0.77 -19.51
N ALA A 21 -10.34 1.88 -20.25
CA ALA A 21 -9.25 2.82 -20.06
C ALA A 21 -9.31 3.48 -18.67
N VAL A 22 -10.48 3.94 -18.24
CA VAL A 22 -10.68 4.55 -16.92
C VAL A 22 -10.38 3.54 -15.81
N LEU A 23 -10.85 2.30 -15.93
CA LEU A 23 -10.58 1.25 -14.93
C LEU A 23 -9.09 0.88 -14.87
N PHE A 24 -8.41 0.81 -16.02
CA PHE A 24 -6.98 0.50 -16.06
C PHE A 24 -6.17 1.62 -15.39
N ILE A 25 -6.42 2.88 -15.76
CA ILE A 25 -5.74 4.03 -15.16
C ILE A 25 -6.10 4.16 -13.68
N GLY A 26 -7.36 3.95 -13.30
CA GLY A 26 -7.81 3.96 -11.92
C GLY A 26 -7.15 2.86 -11.08
N GLY A 27 -7.04 1.64 -11.62
CA GLY A 27 -6.33 0.53 -11.00
C GLY A 27 -4.85 0.83 -10.80
N LEU A 28 -4.19 1.43 -11.80
CA LEU A 28 -2.79 1.84 -11.70
C LEU A 28 -2.58 2.92 -10.62
N HIS A 29 -3.49 3.89 -10.50
CA HIS A 29 -3.45 4.89 -9.44
C HIS A 29 -3.61 4.25 -8.06
N LEU A 30 -4.59 3.35 -7.89
CA LEU A 30 -4.80 2.65 -6.62
C LEU A 30 -3.61 1.78 -6.25
N PHE A 31 -3.01 1.09 -7.21
CA PHE A 31 -1.77 0.34 -7.01
C PHE A 31 -0.63 1.25 -6.51
N SER A 32 -0.44 2.39 -7.17
CA SER A 32 0.58 3.37 -6.79
C SER A 32 0.35 3.92 -5.38
N LEU A 33 -0.91 4.23 -5.03
CA LEU A 33 -1.30 4.66 -3.69
C LEU A 33 -1.06 3.56 -2.64
N GLY A 34 -1.27 2.29 -2.99
CA GLY A 34 -0.96 1.15 -2.12
C GLY A 34 0.52 1.09 -1.76
N VAL A 35 1.41 1.23 -2.76
CA VAL A 35 2.85 1.30 -2.53
C VAL A 35 3.21 2.48 -1.63
N ILE A 36 2.71 3.68 -1.95
CA ILE A 36 2.96 4.88 -1.14
C ILE A 36 2.47 4.69 0.30
N GLY A 37 1.29 4.08 0.49
CA GLY A 37 0.73 3.79 1.81
C GLY A 37 1.63 2.90 2.67
N GLU A 38 2.28 1.89 2.07
CA GLU A 38 3.24 1.03 2.78
C GLU A 38 4.46 1.83 3.26
N TYR A 39 5.01 2.71 2.42
CA TYR A 39 6.12 3.59 2.79
C TYR A 39 5.72 4.56 3.91
N ILE A 40 4.56 5.20 3.80
CA ILE A 40 4.03 6.08 4.85
C ILE A 40 3.85 5.29 6.16
N GLY A 41 3.37 4.06 6.09
CA GLY A 41 3.26 3.17 7.26
C GLY A 41 4.61 2.98 7.94
N ARG A 42 5.67 2.65 7.19
CA ARG A 42 7.03 2.52 7.74
C ARG A 42 7.54 3.81 8.35
N ILE A 43 7.37 4.94 7.66
CA ILE A 43 7.76 6.27 8.18
C ILE A 43 7.04 6.56 9.51
N TYR A 44 5.75 6.25 9.60
CA TYR A 44 4.99 6.44 10.84
C TYR A 44 5.54 5.58 11.99
N TYR A 45 5.92 4.32 11.73
CA TYR A 45 6.54 3.46 12.75
C TYR A 45 7.89 4.02 13.23
N GLU A 46 8.73 4.50 12.32
CA GLU A 46 10.03 5.12 12.66
C GLU A 46 9.86 6.45 13.41
N ALA A 47 8.96 7.32 12.94
CA ALA A 47 8.69 8.62 13.55
C ALA A 47 8.09 8.51 14.96
N LYS A 48 7.40 7.40 15.27
CA LYS A 48 6.78 7.21 16.59
C LYS A 48 7.79 7.07 17.74
N GLN A 49 9.06 6.78 17.43
CA GLN A 49 10.15 6.60 18.39
C GLN A 49 9.76 5.79 19.63
N ARG A 50 8.90 4.77 19.48
CA ARG A 50 8.44 4.00 20.64
C ARG A 50 9.54 3.04 21.07
N PRO A 51 10.03 3.11 22.32
CA PRO A 51 10.97 2.14 22.82
C PRO A 51 10.35 0.74 22.73
N LEU A 52 11.12 -0.24 22.22
CA LEU A 52 10.68 -1.63 22.02
C LEU A 52 10.19 -2.28 23.31
N TYR A 53 10.74 -1.86 24.45
CA TYR A 53 10.37 -2.33 25.77
C TYR A 53 10.73 -1.29 26.82
N LEU A 54 10.03 -1.32 27.96
CA LEU A 54 10.44 -0.66 29.19
C LEU A 54 10.98 -1.72 30.15
N VAL A 55 12.16 -1.50 30.72
CA VAL A 55 12.71 -2.37 31.78
C VAL A 55 12.14 -1.91 33.10
N GLN A 56 11.44 -2.80 33.81
CA GLN A 56 10.88 -2.50 35.14
C GLN A 56 11.89 -2.80 36.25
N GLU A 57 12.58 -3.94 36.21
CA GLU A 57 13.67 -4.29 37.13
C GLU A 57 14.77 -5.09 36.42
N THR A 58 16.03 -4.90 36.83
CA THR A 58 17.17 -5.70 36.36
C THR A 58 18.07 -6.09 37.54
N SER A 59 18.45 -7.36 37.62
CA SER A 59 19.38 -7.88 38.64
C SER A 59 20.85 -7.77 38.22
N VAL A 60 21.13 -7.19 37.04
CA VAL A 60 22.48 -7.04 36.51
C VAL A 60 23.14 -5.80 37.13
N THR A 61 24.02 -6.01 38.10
CA THR A 61 24.88 -4.96 38.66
C THR A 61 25.82 -4.44 37.58
N LYS A 62 25.55 -3.22 37.09
CA LYS A 62 26.37 -2.52 36.10
C LYS A 62 27.73 -2.21 36.74
N ARG A 63 28.76 -3.01 36.46
CA ARG A 63 30.14 -2.66 36.82
C ARG A 63 30.55 -1.49 35.94
N VAL A 64 30.60 -0.30 36.54
CA VAL A 64 31.18 0.89 35.93
C VAL A 64 32.66 0.61 35.76
N SER A 65 33.11 0.41 34.51
CA SER A 65 34.52 0.44 34.17
C SER A 65 34.95 1.91 34.16
N GLU A 66 35.94 2.23 34.99
CA GLU A 66 36.76 3.46 34.91
C GLU A 66 37.37 3.64 33.52
#